data_AF-A0A1E3WHR7-F1
#
_entry.id   AF-A0A1E3WHR7-F1
#
_cell.length_a   1.000
_cell.length_b   1.000
_cell.length_c   1.000
_cell.angle_alpha   90.00
_cell.angle_beta   90.00
_cell.angle_gamma   90.00
#
_symmetry.space_group_name_H-M   'P 1'
#
loop_
_entity.id
_entity.type
_entity.pdbx_description
1 polymer ?
#
loop_
_entity_poly.entity_id
_entity_poly.type
_entity_poly.pdbx_seq_one_letter_code
_entity_poly.pdbx_strand_id
1 'polypeptide(L)'
;MLVMGLISPLATMPQLYKLYVSHSEHALGLSLTTWLLYSFIALLWTIYGIYHKNPTIWVGNCLGFLMYVAMVAGIIAHTGGTY
;
A
#
# COMPACT_ATOMS: atom_id res chain seq x y z
N MET A 1 -6.01 15.13 13.35
CA MET A 1 -5.37 14.85 12.05
C MET A 1 -5.48 13.39 11.59
N LEU A 2 -6.19 12.50 12.31
CA LEU A 2 -6.33 11.08 11.95
C LEU A 2 -6.93 10.86 10.55
N VAL A 3 -7.87 11.72 10.14
CA VAL A 3 -8.45 11.71 8.79
C VAL A 3 -7.39 11.84 7.70
N MET A 4 -6.35 12.66 7.90
CA MET A 4 -5.30 12.88 6.89
C MET A 4 -4.50 11.60 6.62
N GLY A 5 -4.23 10.80 7.65
CA GLY A 5 -3.52 9.53 7.53
C GLY A 5 -4.31 8.45 6.79
N LEU A 6 -5.63 8.60 6.66
CA LEU A 6 -6.51 7.69 5.92
C LEU A 6 -6.66 8.05 4.45
N ILE A 7 -6.36 9.29 4.05
CA ILE A 7 -6.56 9.75 2.67
C ILE A 7 -5.69 8.96 1.70
N SER A 8 -4.39 8.80 1.96
CA SER A 8 -3.49 8.08 1.04
C SER A 8 -3.84 6.59 0.87
N PRO A 9 -4.10 5.82 1.95
CA PRO A 9 -4.56 4.44 1.81
C PRO A 9 -5.86 4.33 0.99
N LEU A 10 -6.85 5.21 1.24
CA LEU A 10 -8.09 5.22 0.49
C LEU A 10 -7.89 5.64 -0.98
N ALA A 11 -6.99 6.58 -1.23
CA ALA A 11 -6.59 6.99 -2.58
C ALA A 11 -5.82 5.88 -3.33
N THR A 12 -5.39 4.81 -2.65
CA THR A 12 -4.80 3.62 -3.28
C THR A 12 -5.87 2.68 -3.83
N MET A 13 -7.15 2.79 -3.43
CA MET A 13 -8.22 1.92 -3.94
C MET A 13 -8.43 2.00 -5.47
N PRO A 14 -8.45 3.20 -6.10
CA PRO A 14 -8.51 3.28 -7.57
C PRO A 14 -7.30 2.64 -8.25
N GLN A 15 -6.13 2.68 -7.63
CA GLN A 15 -4.92 2.05 -8.15
C GLN A 15 -5.01 0.52 -8.07
N LEU A 16 -5.55 -0.03 -6.98
CA LEU A 16 -5.87 -1.45 -6.84
C LEU A 16 -6.91 -1.88 -7.87
N TYR A 17 -7.94 -1.07 -8.12
CA TYR A 17 -8.94 -1.35 -9.16
C TYR A 17 -8.33 -1.41 -10.57
N LYS A 18 -7.37 -0.53 -10.89
CA LYS A 18 -6.62 -0.62 -12.15
C LYS A 18 -5.82 -1.92 -12.24
N LEU A 19 -5.12 -2.28 -11.16
CA LEU A 19 -4.27 -3.47 -11.14
C LEU A 19 -5.07 -4.78 -11.25
N TYR A 20 -6.21 -4.90 -10.58
CA TYR A 20 -6.95 -6.16 -10.48
C TYR A 20 -8.15 -6.30 -11.42
N VAL A 21 -8.71 -5.19 -11.93
CA VAL A 21 -10.00 -5.24 -12.65
C VAL A 21 -9.93 -4.62 -14.04
N SER A 22 -9.45 -3.38 -14.16
CA SER A 22 -9.64 -2.63 -15.41
C SER A 22 -8.43 -2.61 -16.35
N HIS A 23 -7.21 -2.70 -15.85
CA HIS A 23 -5.98 -2.52 -16.63
C HIS A 23 -4.86 -3.46 -16.16
N SER A 24 -5.21 -4.71 -15.83
CA SER A 24 -4.25 -5.70 -15.32
C SER A 24 -3.12 -6.01 -16.30
N GLU A 25 -3.37 -5.89 -17.59
CA GLU A 25 -2.39 -6.03 -18.67
C GLU A 25 -1.26 -4.97 -18.61
N HIS A 26 -1.51 -3.85 -17.94
CA HIS A 26 -0.54 -2.76 -17.76
C HIS A 26 0.23 -2.85 -16.43
N ALA A 27 0.13 -3.97 -15.70
CA ALA A 27 0.80 -4.14 -14.41
C ALA A 27 2.33 -4.02 -14.48
N LEU A 28 2.95 -4.31 -15.62
CA LEU A 28 4.39 -4.12 -15.87
C LEU A 28 4.85 -2.66 -15.75
N GLY A 29 3.93 -1.70 -15.92
CA GLY A 29 4.22 -0.27 -15.71
C GLY A 29 4.32 0.15 -14.24
N LEU A 30 4.06 -0.75 -13.30
CA LEU A 30 4.12 -0.48 -11.86
C LEU A 30 5.42 -1.05 -11.28
N SER A 31 6.23 -0.19 -10.68
CA SER A 31 7.48 -0.62 -10.02
C SER A 31 7.17 -1.39 -8.74
N LEU A 32 7.50 -2.69 -8.74
CA LEU A 32 7.39 -3.54 -7.56
C LEU A 32 8.25 -3.01 -6.40
N THR A 33 9.45 -2.51 -6.71
CA THR A 33 10.37 -1.92 -5.73
C THR A 33 9.71 -0.78 -4.96
N THR A 34 8.94 0.08 -5.64
CA THR A 34 8.22 1.19 -5.02
C THR A 34 7.19 0.69 -4.00
N TRP A 35 6.34 -0.26 -4.39
CA TRP A 35 5.28 -0.78 -3.52
C TRP A 35 5.81 -1.62 -2.36
N LEU A 36 6.94 -2.30 -2.53
CA LEU A 36 7.66 -2.98 -1.45
C LEU A 36 8.19 -1.98 -0.42
N LEU A 37 8.85 -0.92 -0.85
CA LEU A 37 9.36 0.12 0.05
C LEU A 37 8.22 0.85 0.78
N TYR A 38 7.12 1.14 0.09
CA TYR A 38 5.94 1.74 0.72
C TYR A 38 5.33 0.82 1.78
N SER A 39 5.22 -0.47 1.48
CA SER A 39 4.76 -1.48 2.46
C SER A 39 5.69 -1.54 3.67
N PHE A 40 7.00 -1.57 3.45
CA PHE A 40 7.99 -1.61 4.52
C PHE A 40 7.91 -0.39 5.44
N ILE A 41 7.87 0.81 4.87
CA ILE A 41 7.76 2.05 5.65
C ILE A 41 6.42 2.13 6.40
N ALA A 42 5.31 1.74 5.77
CA ALA A 42 4.00 1.71 6.43
C ALA A 42 3.98 0.74 7.62
N LEU A 43 4.64 -0.41 7.50
CA LEU A 43 4.80 -1.36 8.61
C LEU A 43 5.62 -0.73 9.77
N LEU A 44 6.75 -0.10 9.47
CA LEU A 44 7.58 0.57 10.48
C LEU A 44 6.80 1.67 11.22
N TRP A 45 6.03 2.50 10.51
CA TRP A 45 5.20 3.52 11.13
C TRP A 45 4.03 2.95 11.93
N THR A 46 3.48 1.82 11.50
CA THR A 46 2.45 1.11 12.26
C THR A 46 3.02 0.62 13.60
N ILE A 47 4.20 -0.03 13.57
CA ILE A 47 4.90 -0.47 14.78
C ILE A 47 5.23 0.72 15.68
N TYR A 48 5.77 1.80 15.12
CA TYR A 48 6.09 3.02 15.84
C TYR A 48 4.86 3.64 16.53
N GLY A 49 3.74 3.74 15.81
CA GLY A 49 2.50 4.30 16.34
C GLY A 49 1.88 3.43 17.43
N ILE A 50 1.98 2.09 17.32
CA ILE A 50 1.54 1.16 18.37
C ILE A 50 2.42 1.33 19.62
N TYR A 51 3.74 1.39 19.46
CA TYR A 51 4.68 1.57 20.57
C TYR A 51 4.44 2.88 21.33
N HIS A 52 4.18 3.99 20.62
CA HIS A 52 3.85 5.28 21.22
C HIS A 52 2.37 5.44 21.58
N LYS A 53 1.55 4.38 21.45
CA LYS A 53 0.09 4.40 21.72
C LYS A 53 -0.65 5.53 20.98
N ASN A 54 -0.20 5.90 19.79
CA ASN A 54 -0.74 7.01 19.01
C ASN A 54 -1.62 6.51 17.83
N PRO A 55 -2.96 6.50 17.98
CA PRO A 55 -3.88 6.04 16.94
C PRO A 55 -3.86 6.90 15.68
N THR A 56 -3.46 8.17 15.77
CA THR A 56 -3.34 9.05 14.59
C THR A 56 -2.31 8.51 13.61
N ILE A 57 -1.27 7.81 14.10
CA ILE A 57 -0.20 7.25 13.27
C ILE A 57 -0.55 5.83 12.85
N TRP A 58 -0.81 4.93 13.80
CA TRP A 58 -0.86 3.50 13.47
C TRP A 58 -2.10 3.11 12.67
N VAL A 59 -3.25 3.79 12.84
CA VAL A 59 -4.48 3.42 12.12
C VAL A 59 -4.32 3.65 10.62
N GLY A 60 -3.85 4.83 10.21
CA GLY A 60 -3.64 5.17 8.80
C GLY A 60 -2.53 4.33 8.16
N ASN A 61 -1.41 4.16 8.87
CA ASN A 61 -0.30 3.36 8.36
C ASN A 61 -0.62 1.87 8.29
N CYS A 62 -1.44 1.33 9.21
CA CYS A 62 -1.88 -0.05 9.16
C CYS A 62 -2.77 -0.30 7.94
N LEU A 63 -3.74 0.60 7.69
CA LEU A 63 -4.55 0.53 6.48
C LEU A 63 -3.70 0.67 5.22
N GLY A 64 -2.74 1.61 5.21
CA GLY A 64 -1.78 1.78 4.12
C GLY A 64 -0.96 0.53 3.86
N PHE A 65 -0.44 -0.11 4.92
CA PHE A 65 0.30 -1.35 4.83
C PHE A 65 -0.52 -2.44 4.13
N LEU A 66 -1.78 -2.64 4.51
CA LEU A 66 -2.67 -3.61 3.87
C LEU A 66 -2.89 -3.29 2.38
N MET A 67 -3.12 -2.02 2.04
CA MET A 67 -3.31 -1.58 0.65
C MET A 67 -2.04 -1.79 -0.20
N TYR A 68 -0.87 -1.50 0.35
CA TYR A 68 0.41 -1.64 -0.36
C TYR A 68 0.82 -3.10 -0.51
N VAL A 69 0.54 -3.95 0.48
CA VAL A 69 0.73 -5.40 0.36
C VAL A 69 -0.20 -5.99 -0.70
N ALA A 70 -1.44 -5.52 -0.80
CA ALA A 70 -2.34 -5.90 -1.89
C ALA A 70 -1.78 -5.46 -3.26
N MET A 71 -1.19 -4.26 -3.36
CA MET A 71 -0.50 -3.84 -4.59
C MET A 71 0.68 -4.75 -4.95
N VAL A 72 1.54 -5.09 -3.98
CA VAL A 72 2.66 -6.02 -4.18
C VAL A 72 2.17 -7.37 -4.68
N ALA A 73 1.14 -7.94 -4.02
CA ALA A 73 0.57 -9.22 -4.39
C ALA A 73 0.00 -9.21 -5.82
N GLY A 74 -0.73 -8.15 -6.20
CA GLY A 74 -1.31 -8.02 -7.53
C GLY A 74 -0.26 -7.84 -8.61
N ILE A 75 0.79 -7.04 -8.36
CA ILE A 75 1.88 -6.86 -9.32
C ILE A 75 2.58 -8.19 -9.57
N ILE A 76 2.91 -8.95 -8.51
CA ILE A 76 3.53 -10.28 -8.65
C ILE A 76 2.61 -11.24 -9.41
N ALA A 77 1.31 -11.27 -9.08
CA ALA A 77 0.35 -12.17 -9.72
C ALA A 77 0.18 -11.90 -11.23
N HIS A 78 0.21 -10.64 -11.66
CA HIS A 78 0.01 -10.27 -13.06
C HIS A 78 1.30 -10.18 -13.89
N THR A 79 2.47 -10.05 -13.26
CA THR A 79 3.76 -9.87 -13.98
C THR A 79 4.75 -11.01 -13.79
N GLY A 80 4.59 -11.85 -12.75
CA GLY A 80 5.58 -12.88 -12.38
C GLY A 80 6.82 -12.33 -11.66
N GLY A 81 6.91 -11.00 -11.44
CA GLY A 81 8.04 -10.32 -10.83
C GLY A 81 8.67 -9.28 -11.75
N THR A 82 8.88 -8.07 -11.25
CA THR A 82 9.46 -6.93 -11.98
C THR A 82 10.20 -6.01 -10.99
N TYR A 83 10.93 -4.98 -11.45
CA TYR A 83 11.73 -4.07 -10.60
C TYR A 83 11.34 -2.60 -10.78
#